data_AF-A0A258UZM3-F1
#
_entry.id   AF-A0A258UZM3-F1
#
_cell.length_a   1.000
_cell.length_b   1.000
_cell.length_c   1.000
_cell.angle_alpha   90.00
_cell.angle_beta   90.00
_cell.angle_gamma   90.00
#
_symmetry.space_group_name_H-M   'P 1'
#
loop_
_entity.id
_entity.type
_entity.pdbx_description
1 polymer ?
#
loop_
_entity_poly.entity_id
_entity_poly.type
_entity_poly.pdbx_seq_one_letter_code
_entity_poly.pdbx_strand_id
1 'polypeptide(L)'
;MYAKVDGLPTPIRSMQTLDALDALSDSGDINETPFNVFIGHNLGHRVFTMSVPFRKFFDISDVANNREAGPVAQRTLDENHAKKLAIYMAKGLVSAAKMRRIAADKPVPAAFDVILRQLGEQPYFSLQPLVCNIRNIPPGGNGTGGIRGFRLETNTGETAAFKVFLSERHILWVVDGQHRRYAADMAMTFLDQVRQSGKYPGKGAVLFAEKGRAVTEEEMLVWNETYEAARAYATLTVEVHLGLDISQEKQLFHDLNRLGKKVDASLAFQFDGSNPITHFIKRNLAGDLGIAITESEAKDWAEDTGALVLKDLVGVNAIAFLNKGNIAGATPAVIEPRESAVMELWSRVVEIPNFASNRAKEKTVAAQPVVLKALAKLTYDLNFSNRRPENADELFQQFLSGLTEVDFSHSNPMWNYYGLSEGERLDAGLSGLAAYLPDDLSGNRDVGSMQGSYMRFGSKHNDIFPILADMIRWALKLPSRRDNSVLL
;
A
#
# COMPACT_ATOMS: atom_id res chain seq x y z
N MET A 1 2.66 -14.27 -38.66
CA MET A 1 1.34 -13.95 -38.07
C MET A 1 0.55 -15.25 -38.01
N TYR A 2 -0.01 -15.63 -36.86
CA TYR A 2 -0.72 -16.91 -36.71
C TYR A 2 -1.92 -16.99 -37.67
N ALA A 3 -2.19 -18.17 -38.20
CA ALA A 3 -3.27 -18.38 -39.18
C ALA A 3 -4.63 -17.94 -38.60
N LYS A 4 -5.42 -17.21 -39.40
CA LYS A 4 -6.78 -16.81 -39.06
C LYS A 4 -7.76 -17.55 -39.97
N VAL A 5 -8.90 -17.96 -39.43
CA VAL A 5 -10.07 -18.39 -40.21
C VAL A 5 -11.17 -17.37 -39.91
N ASP A 6 -11.71 -16.74 -40.94
CA ASP A 6 -12.75 -15.70 -40.84
C ASP A 6 -12.39 -14.53 -39.92
N GLY A 7 -11.11 -14.13 -39.91
CA GLY A 7 -10.62 -13.03 -39.07
C GLY A 7 -10.36 -13.39 -37.60
N LEU A 8 -10.70 -14.62 -37.18
CA LEU A 8 -10.56 -15.11 -35.80
C LEU A 8 -9.34 -16.04 -35.64
N PRO A 9 -8.75 -16.15 -34.43
CA PRO A 9 -7.65 -17.08 -34.18
C PRO A 9 -8.05 -18.53 -34.49
N THR A 10 -7.21 -19.26 -35.24
CA THR A 10 -7.43 -20.70 -35.51
C THR A 10 -7.51 -21.52 -34.21
N PRO A 11 -8.51 -22.41 -34.06
CA PRO A 11 -8.62 -23.34 -32.93
C PRO A 11 -7.38 -24.25 -32.82
N ILE A 12 -7.11 -24.76 -31.62
CA ILE A 12 -5.93 -25.58 -31.35
C ILE A 12 -6.16 -27.07 -31.68
N ARG A 13 -6.61 -27.34 -32.92
CA ARG A 13 -7.15 -28.61 -33.49
C ARG A 13 -8.68 -28.72 -33.38
N SER A 14 -9.31 -29.36 -34.37
CA SER A 14 -10.76 -29.56 -34.42
C SER A 14 -11.16 -30.82 -33.63
N MET A 15 -12.42 -30.88 -33.18
CA MET A 15 -12.98 -31.99 -32.38
C MET A 15 -12.76 -33.35 -33.04
N GLN A 16 -12.80 -33.41 -34.38
CA GLN A 16 -12.61 -34.62 -35.18
C GLN A 16 -11.19 -35.21 -35.12
N THR A 17 -10.19 -34.41 -34.77
CA THR A 17 -8.81 -34.87 -34.55
C THR A 17 -8.52 -35.29 -33.09
N LEU A 18 -9.48 -35.12 -32.18
CA LEU A 18 -9.32 -35.43 -30.74
C LEU A 18 -9.74 -36.86 -30.38
N ASP A 19 -10.58 -37.50 -31.21
CA ASP A 19 -11.09 -38.86 -30.97
C ASP A 19 -10.18 -39.99 -31.49
N ALA A 20 -9.04 -39.65 -32.11
CA ALA A 20 -8.04 -40.64 -32.48
C ALA A 20 -7.24 -41.05 -31.24
N LEU A 21 -7.34 -42.33 -30.82
CA LEU A 21 -6.55 -42.92 -29.72
C LEU A 21 -5.04 -42.63 -29.85
N ASP A 22 -4.53 -42.51 -31.08
CA ASP A 22 -3.13 -42.17 -31.38
C ASP A 22 -2.73 -40.77 -30.89
N ALA A 23 -3.65 -39.79 -30.91
CA ALA A 23 -3.38 -38.43 -30.44
C ALA A 23 -3.30 -38.32 -28.91
N LEU A 24 -3.92 -39.25 -28.18
CA LEU A 24 -3.80 -39.39 -26.72
C LEU A 24 -2.53 -40.15 -26.33
N SER A 25 -2.14 -41.14 -27.12
CA SER A 25 -0.95 -41.96 -26.90
C SER A 25 0.36 -41.20 -27.15
N ASP A 26 0.41 -40.34 -28.17
CA ASP A 26 1.64 -39.59 -28.52
C ASP A 26 2.02 -38.49 -27.51
N SER A 27 1.08 -38.04 -26.67
CA SER A 27 1.32 -36.94 -25.71
C SER A 27 1.65 -37.38 -24.28
N GLY A 28 1.43 -38.64 -23.92
CA GLY A 28 1.71 -39.19 -22.58
C GLY A 28 0.92 -38.57 -21.41
N ASP A 29 0.04 -37.60 -21.67
CA ASP A 29 -0.66 -36.82 -20.65
C ASP A 29 -2.04 -37.42 -20.38
N ILE A 30 -2.14 -38.22 -19.31
CA ILE A 30 -3.36 -38.93 -18.91
C ILE A 30 -4.25 -38.08 -17.97
N ASN A 31 -3.71 -36.98 -17.43
CA ASN A 31 -4.37 -36.09 -16.46
C ASN A 31 -4.41 -34.64 -16.96
N GLU A 32 -5.30 -34.36 -17.92
CA GLU A 32 -5.54 -33.00 -18.40
C GLU A 32 -6.74 -32.35 -17.71
N THR A 33 -6.57 -31.09 -17.29
CA THR A 33 -7.64 -30.29 -16.70
C THR A 33 -8.19 -29.28 -17.72
N PRO A 34 -9.51 -29.23 -17.95
CA PRO A 34 -10.10 -28.27 -18.87
C PRO A 34 -10.18 -26.87 -18.27
N PHE A 35 -9.89 -25.86 -19.10
CA PHE A 35 -10.07 -24.45 -18.78
C PHE A 35 -10.78 -23.73 -19.93
N ASN A 36 -11.73 -22.86 -19.58
CA ASN A 36 -12.33 -21.94 -20.54
C ASN A 36 -11.43 -20.70 -20.65
N VAL A 37 -11.05 -20.35 -21.88
CA VAL A 37 -10.14 -19.25 -22.17
C VAL A 37 -10.65 -18.41 -23.33
N PHE A 38 -10.23 -17.15 -23.36
CA PHE A 38 -10.27 -16.33 -24.56
C PHE A 38 -8.89 -16.34 -25.21
N ILE A 39 -8.85 -16.44 -26.54
CA ILE A 39 -7.60 -16.37 -27.30
C ILE A 39 -7.48 -14.98 -27.91
N GLY A 40 -6.45 -14.24 -27.49
CA GLY A 40 -6.12 -12.91 -27.99
C GLY A 40 -4.79 -12.88 -28.73
N HIS A 41 -4.46 -11.72 -29.32
CA HIS A 41 -3.14 -11.44 -29.87
C HIS A 41 -2.60 -10.14 -29.28
N ASN A 42 -1.66 -10.24 -28.34
CA ASN A 42 -0.98 -9.09 -27.73
C ASN A 42 0.25 -8.72 -28.58
N LEU A 43 0.18 -7.59 -29.29
CA LEU A 43 1.19 -7.14 -30.26
C LEU A 43 1.62 -8.24 -31.26
N GLY A 44 0.68 -9.11 -31.66
CA GLY A 44 0.93 -10.22 -32.59
C GLY A 44 1.28 -11.56 -31.94
N HIS A 45 1.52 -11.61 -30.63
CA HIS A 45 1.74 -12.85 -29.88
C HIS A 45 0.42 -13.43 -29.39
N ARG A 46 0.16 -14.71 -29.65
CA ARG A 46 -1.04 -15.38 -29.15
C ARG A 46 -0.96 -15.52 -27.62
N VAL A 47 -2.04 -15.13 -26.94
CA VAL A 47 -2.18 -15.22 -25.49
C VAL A 47 -3.52 -15.85 -25.12
N PHE A 48 -3.58 -16.51 -23.97
CA PHE A 48 -4.84 -16.90 -23.35
C PHE A 48 -5.21 -15.92 -22.24
N THR A 49 -6.48 -15.57 -22.15
CA THR A 49 -7.04 -14.89 -20.98
C THR A 49 -8.00 -15.84 -20.28
N MET A 50 -7.78 -16.11 -19.00
CA MET A 50 -8.56 -17.07 -18.23
C MET A 50 -8.85 -16.57 -16.81
N SER A 51 -9.91 -17.10 -16.20
CA SER A 51 -10.25 -16.86 -14.80
C SER A 51 -9.97 -18.12 -13.98
N VAL A 52 -9.17 -17.99 -12.92
CA VAL A 52 -8.74 -19.12 -12.08
C VAL A 52 -9.13 -18.85 -10.63
N PRO A 53 -9.80 -19.79 -9.93
CA PRO A 53 -10.09 -19.63 -8.49
C PRO A 53 -8.81 -19.43 -7.66
N PHE A 54 -8.89 -18.62 -6.60
CA PHE A 54 -7.73 -18.29 -5.74
C PHE A 54 -6.97 -19.53 -5.28
N ARG A 55 -7.70 -20.53 -4.77
CA ARG A 55 -7.11 -21.80 -4.30
C ARG A 55 -6.34 -22.53 -5.40
N LYS A 56 -6.94 -22.64 -6.59
CA LYS A 56 -6.40 -23.42 -7.70
C LYS A 56 -5.18 -22.74 -8.34
N PHE A 57 -5.13 -21.42 -8.33
CA PHE A 57 -4.08 -20.68 -9.01
C PHE A 57 -2.69 -20.99 -8.45
N PHE A 58 -2.54 -21.11 -7.13
CA PHE A 58 -1.26 -21.44 -6.52
C PHE A 58 -0.76 -22.83 -6.95
N ASP A 59 -1.67 -23.81 -7.03
CA ASP A 59 -1.35 -25.20 -7.38
C ASP A 59 -0.85 -25.36 -8.83
N ILE A 60 -1.35 -24.53 -9.76
CA ILE A 60 -1.04 -24.63 -11.20
C ILE A 60 0.02 -23.62 -11.68
N SER A 61 0.58 -22.83 -10.77
CA SER A 61 1.53 -21.76 -11.11
C SER A 61 2.80 -21.86 -10.29
N ASP A 62 3.91 -21.34 -10.83
CA ASP A 62 5.19 -21.24 -10.14
C ASP A 62 5.93 -19.94 -10.49
N VAL A 63 6.98 -19.60 -9.74
CA VAL A 63 7.78 -18.39 -9.91
C VAL A 63 9.21 -18.74 -10.33
N ALA A 64 9.66 -18.14 -11.42
CA ALA A 64 11.03 -18.29 -11.89
C ALA A 64 11.98 -17.30 -11.20
N ASN A 65 12.07 -17.36 -9.87
CA ASN A 65 12.89 -16.47 -9.04
C ASN A 65 13.95 -17.21 -8.20
N ASN A 66 13.99 -18.55 -8.24
CA ASN A 66 14.99 -19.33 -7.52
C ASN A 66 16.13 -19.78 -8.45
N ARG A 67 17.36 -19.32 -8.18
CA ARG A 67 18.58 -19.70 -8.91
C ARG A 67 18.87 -21.21 -8.86
N GLU A 68 18.41 -21.89 -7.81
CA GLU A 68 18.59 -23.35 -7.64
C GLU A 68 17.52 -24.16 -8.39
N ALA A 69 16.36 -23.57 -8.68
CA ALA A 69 15.27 -24.21 -9.44
C ALA A 69 15.29 -23.88 -10.93
N GLY A 70 16.14 -22.94 -11.37
CA GLY A 70 16.30 -22.59 -12.78
C GLY A 70 16.71 -21.14 -13.05
N PRO A 71 16.63 -20.70 -14.32
CA PRO A 71 17.00 -19.35 -14.73
C PRO A 71 16.04 -18.29 -14.15
N VAL A 72 16.61 -17.27 -13.50
CA VAL A 72 15.87 -16.16 -12.89
C VAL A 72 15.32 -15.23 -13.97
N ALA A 73 14.01 -15.01 -13.98
CA ALA A 73 13.31 -14.09 -14.88
C ALA A 73 12.70 -12.87 -14.15
N GLN A 74 12.70 -12.86 -12.81
CA GLN A 74 12.01 -11.85 -11.99
C GLN A 74 12.85 -11.34 -10.81
N ARG A 75 12.38 -10.25 -10.18
CA ARG A 75 12.92 -9.72 -8.92
C ARG A 75 12.64 -10.65 -7.73
N THR A 76 13.35 -10.47 -6.62
CA THR A 76 13.10 -11.16 -5.35
C THR A 76 11.71 -10.82 -4.78
N LEU A 77 11.10 -11.78 -4.10
CA LEU A 77 9.86 -11.57 -3.35
C LEU A 77 10.09 -10.58 -2.19
N ASP A 78 9.13 -9.70 -1.97
CA ASP A 78 9.06 -8.83 -0.79
C ASP A 78 7.87 -9.30 0.03
N GLU A 79 8.13 -10.05 1.09
CA GLU A 79 7.09 -10.62 1.95
C GLU A 79 6.24 -9.55 2.63
N ASN A 80 6.81 -8.39 2.96
CA ASN A 80 6.07 -7.29 3.58
C ASN A 80 5.07 -6.68 2.59
N HIS A 81 5.47 -6.52 1.34
CA HIS A 81 4.56 -6.07 0.28
C HIS A 81 3.47 -7.11 0.00
N ALA A 82 3.84 -8.39 -0.12
CA ALA A 82 2.87 -9.47 -0.34
C ALA A 82 1.88 -9.61 0.83
N LYS A 83 2.32 -9.42 2.08
CA LYS A 83 1.43 -9.43 3.24
C LYS A 83 0.39 -8.31 3.19
N LYS A 84 0.75 -7.10 2.73
CA LYS A 84 -0.23 -6.01 2.53
C LYS A 84 -1.28 -6.38 1.49
N LEU A 85 -0.86 -7.04 0.40
CA LEU A 85 -1.79 -7.58 -0.61
C LEU A 85 -2.66 -8.70 -0.03
N ALA A 86 -2.14 -9.55 0.86
CA ALA A 86 -2.92 -10.62 1.48
C ALA A 86 -4.02 -10.06 2.39
N ILE A 87 -3.73 -9.00 3.16
CA ILE A 87 -4.75 -8.28 3.94
C ILE A 87 -5.83 -7.69 3.01
N TYR A 88 -5.41 -7.07 1.90
CA TYR A 88 -6.33 -6.55 0.89
C TYR A 88 -7.20 -7.65 0.28
N MET A 89 -6.63 -8.81 -0.04
CA MET A 89 -7.36 -9.98 -0.55
C MET A 89 -8.36 -10.52 0.47
N ALA A 90 -7.96 -10.68 1.74
CA ALA A 90 -8.86 -11.12 2.80
C ALA A 90 -10.07 -10.18 2.94
N LYS A 91 -9.83 -8.86 2.94
CA LYS A 91 -10.88 -7.83 2.94
C LYS A 91 -11.82 -7.97 1.73
N GLY A 92 -11.26 -8.14 0.53
CA GLY A 92 -12.05 -8.36 -0.69
C GLY A 92 -12.87 -9.65 -0.66
N LEU A 93 -12.35 -10.72 -0.07
CA LEU A 93 -13.05 -12.01 0.07
C LEU A 93 -14.20 -11.93 1.07
N VAL A 94 -14.03 -11.21 2.19
CA VAL A 94 -15.13 -10.95 3.14
C VAL A 94 -16.24 -10.13 2.47
N SER A 95 -15.87 -9.11 1.70
CA SER A 95 -16.82 -8.33 0.89
C SER A 95 -17.55 -9.20 -0.14
N ALA A 96 -16.82 -10.07 -0.83
CA ALA A 96 -17.40 -11.03 -1.78
C ALA A 96 -18.40 -11.98 -1.10
N ALA A 97 -18.08 -12.48 0.10
CA ALA A 97 -18.98 -13.32 0.89
C ALA A 97 -20.26 -12.57 1.29
N LYS A 98 -20.13 -11.32 1.76
CA LYS A 98 -21.28 -10.44 2.05
C LYS A 98 -22.16 -10.25 0.80
N MET A 99 -21.57 -9.91 -0.34
CA MET A 99 -22.29 -9.72 -1.60
C MET A 99 -23.04 -10.98 -2.04
N ARG A 100 -22.46 -12.18 -1.83
CA ARG A 100 -23.15 -13.44 -2.13
C ARG A 100 -24.38 -13.66 -1.26
N ARG A 101 -24.34 -13.28 0.03
CA ARG A 101 -25.54 -13.37 0.88
C ARG A 101 -26.64 -12.45 0.37
N ILE A 102 -26.29 -11.21 0.03
CA ILE A 102 -27.24 -10.23 -0.55
C ILE A 102 -27.84 -10.78 -1.85
N ALA A 103 -27.01 -11.27 -2.78
CA ALA A 103 -27.48 -11.82 -4.05
C ALA A 103 -28.31 -13.11 -3.90
N ALA A 104 -28.21 -13.79 -2.77
CA ALA A 104 -28.98 -14.99 -2.44
C ALA A 104 -30.16 -14.70 -1.49
N ASP A 105 -30.52 -13.42 -1.29
CA ASP A 105 -31.57 -12.97 -0.37
C ASP A 105 -31.43 -13.52 1.07
N LYS A 106 -30.19 -13.71 1.52
CA LYS A 106 -29.89 -14.16 2.89
C LYS A 106 -29.63 -12.96 3.80
N PRO A 107 -30.11 -12.98 5.06
CA PRO A 107 -29.80 -11.93 6.04
C PRO A 107 -28.29 -11.77 6.20
N VAL A 108 -27.78 -10.54 6.27
CA VAL A 108 -26.35 -10.27 6.51
C VAL A 108 -26.14 -9.99 8.00
N PRO A 109 -25.42 -10.85 8.74
CA PRO A 109 -25.06 -10.59 10.14
C PRO A 109 -24.22 -9.31 10.28
N ALA A 110 -24.42 -8.58 11.38
CA ALA A 110 -23.64 -7.38 11.69
C ALA A 110 -22.13 -7.64 11.80
N ALA A 111 -21.73 -8.88 12.13
CA ALA A 111 -20.34 -9.31 12.17
C ALA A 111 -19.58 -9.08 10.85
N PHE A 112 -20.25 -9.11 9.70
CA PHE A 112 -19.60 -8.76 8.42
C PHE A 112 -19.12 -7.31 8.41
N ASP A 113 -19.95 -6.38 8.87
CA ASP A 113 -19.63 -4.96 8.90
C ASP A 113 -18.57 -4.65 9.96
N VAL A 114 -18.63 -5.32 11.11
CA VAL A 114 -17.59 -5.20 12.15
C VAL A 114 -16.23 -5.65 11.62
N ILE A 115 -16.14 -6.83 11.00
CA ILE A 115 -14.89 -7.34 10.43
C ILE A 115 -14.39 -6.45 9.29
N LEU A 116 -15.27 -6.02 8.37
CA LEU A 116 -14.89 -5.13 7.27
C LEU A 116 -14.38 -3.78 7.79
N ARG A 117 -15.04 -3.19 8.78
CA ARG A 117 -14.58 -1.96 9.41
C ARG A 117 -13.22 -2.11 10.06
N GLN A 118 -12.96 -3.23 10.74
CA GLN A 118 -11.64 -3.51 11.35
C GLN A 118 -10.53 -3.72 10.31
N LEU A 119 -10.85 -4.36 9.17
CA LEU A 119 -9.96 -4.46 8.01
C LEU A 119 -9.83 -3.14 7.23
N GLY A 120 -10.63 -2.13 7.60
CA GLY A 120 -10.91 -0.89 6.87
C GLY A 120 -11.94 -1.12 5.79
N GLU A 121 -12.92 -0.25 5.59
CA GLU A 121 -13.92 -0.38 4.51
C GLU A 121 -13.40 0.13 3.17
N GLN A 122 -14.02 -0.25 2.06
CA GLN A 122 -13.73 0.27 0.72
C GLN A 122 -14.97 0.14 -0.16
N PRO A 123 -15.18 1.06 -1.12
CA PRO A 123 -16.33 0.99 -2.01
C PRO A 123 -16.22 -0.14 -3.06
N TYR A 124 -15.00 -0.58 -3.40
CA TYR A 124 -14.79 -1.59 -4.44
C TYR A 124 -13.47 -2.35 -4.26
N PHE A 125 -13.44 -3.60 -4.72
CA PHE A 125 -12.29 -4.49 -4.65
C PHE A 125 -11.96 -5.10 -5.99
N SER A 126 -10.68 -5.06 -6.36
CA SER A 126 -10.19 -5.75 -7.57
C SER A 126 -8.70 -6.00 -7.48
N LEU A 127 -8.26 -7.04 -8.17
CA LEU A 127 -6.85 -7.34 -8.35
C LEU A 127 -6.49 -7.10 -9.82
N GLN A 128 -5.33 -6.48 -10.03
CA GLN A 128 -4.75 -6.44 -11.37
C GLN A 128 -4.53 -7.88 -11.88
N PRO A 129 -4.72 -8.13 -13.19
CA PRO A 129 -4.46 -9.43 -13.80
C PRO A 129 -3.02 -9.90 -13.58
N LEU A 130 -2.84 -11.20 -13.35
CA LEU A 130 -1.51 -11.82 -13.34
C LEU A 130 -1.08 -12.14 -14.77
N VAL A 131 0.21 -11.99 -15.04
CA VAL A 131 0.80 -12.35 -16.34
C VAL A 131 1.67 -13.57 -16.12
N CYS A 132 1.41 -14.64 -16.88
CA CYS A 132 2.12 -15.90 -16.83
C CYS A 132 2.63 -16.30 -18.22
N ASN A 133 3.55 -17.26 -18.25
CA ASN A 133 4.00 -17.95 -19.45
C ASN A 133 3.91 -19.46 -19.23
N ILE A 134 3.44 -20.20 -20.24
CA ILE A 134 3.64 -21.66 -20.29
C ILE A 134 4.91 -21.92 -21.08
N ARG A 135 5.90 -22.50 -20.42
CA ARG A 135 7.17 -22.90 -21.02
C ARG A 135 7.05 -24.27 -21.69
N ASN A 136 8.08 -24.66 -22.44
CA ASN A 136 8.22 -26.01 -23.03
C ASN A 136 7.09 -26.40 -24.00
N ILE A 137 6.48 -25.41 -24.63
CA ILE A 137 5.54 -25.58 -25.74
C ILE A 137 6.01 -24.73 -26.93
N PRO A 138 5.64 -25.08 -28.18
CA PRO A 138 5.94 -24.24 -29.32
C PRO A 138 5.32 -22.84 -29.18
N PRO A 139 5.97 -21.78 -29.72
CA PRO A 139 5.44 -20.42 -29.69
C PRO A 139 4.00 -20.34 -30.22
N GLY A 140 3.09 -19.81 -29.40
CA GLY A 140 1.66 -19.73 -29.73
C GLY A 140 0.87 -21.03 -29.54
N GLY A 141 1.47 -22.06 -28.96
CA GLY A 141 0.80 -23.26 -28.47
C GLY A 141 0.33 -24.26 -29.54
N ASN A 142 0.72 -24.07 -30.81
CA ASN A 142 0.36 -24.96 -31.92
C ASN A 142 1.50 -25.93 -32.27
N GLY A 143 1.16 -27.12 -32.78
CA GLY A 143 2.14 -28.09 -33.28
C GLY A 143 2.39 -29.24 -32.31
N THR A 144 3.46 -30.01 -32.53
CA THR A 144 3.88 -31.12 -31.66
C THR A 144 4.31 -30.57 -30.30
N GLY A 145 3.76 -31.13 -29.20
CA GLY A 145 3.97 -30.59 -27.85
C GLY A 145 3.18 -29.31 -27.54
N GLY A 146 2.24 -28.92 -28.40
CA GLY A 146 1.33 -27.80 -28.14
C GLY A 146 0.23 -28.12 -27.12
N ILE A 147 -0.65 -27.14 -26.88
CA ILE A 147 -1.77 -27.27 -25.94
C ILE A 147 -3.01 -27.76 -26.70
N ARG A 148 -3.74 -28.73 -26.18
CA ARG A 148 -4.96 -29.22 -26.83
C ARG A 148 -6.13 -28.27 -26.55
N GLY A 149 -6.99 -28.02 -27.52
CA GLY A 149 -8.22 -27.26 -27.26
C GLY A 149 -9.17 -27.16 -28.44
N PHE A 150 -10.43 -26.85 -28.16
CA PHE A 150 -11.47 -26.70 -29.17
C PHE A 150 -12.29 -25.41 -28.95
N ARG A 151 -12.94 -24.96 -30.02
CA ARG A 151 -13.80 -23.78 -30.04
C ARG A 151 -15.13 -24.08 -29.37
N LEU A 152 -15.59 -23.17 -28.50
CA LEU A 152 -16.95 -23.14 -27.99
C LEU A 152 -17.74 -22.10 -28.77
N GLU A 153 -18.90 -22.49 -29.28
CA GLU A 153 -19.74 -21.65 -30.14
C GLU A 153 -21.06 -21.31 -29.45
N THR A 154 -21.62 -20.14 -29.75
CA THR A 154 -22.98 -19.76 -29.37
C THR A 154 -24.00 -20.53 -30.22
N ASN A 155 -25.28 -20.46 -29.84
CA ASN A 155 -26.38 -21.00 -30.67
C ASN A 155 -26.45 -20.38 -32.07
N THR A 156 -25.82 -19.21 -32.28
CA THR A 156 -25.73 -18.50 -33.57
C THR A 156 -24.46 -18.81 -34.35
N GLY A 157 -23.59 -19.71 -33.87
CA GLY A 157 -22.34 -20.10 -34.55
C GLY A 157 -21.16 -19.13 -34.31
N GLU A 158 -21.32 -18.16 -33.42
CA GLU A 158 -20.25 -17.21 -33.07
C GLU A 158 -19.30 -17.82 -32.03
N THR A 159 -18.03 -17.43 -32.03
CA THR A 159 -17.09 -17.92 -31.00
C THR A 159 -17.47 -17.33 -29.64
N ALA A 160 -17.87 -18.19 -28.70
CA ALA A 160 -18.10 -17.80 -27.32
C ALA A 160 -16.80 -17.80 -26.50
N ALA A 161 -16.01 -18.86 -26.62
CA ALA A 161 -14.73 -19.05 -25.92
C ALA A 161 -13.97 -20.23 -26.54
N PHE A 162 -12.85 -20.62 -25.93
CA PHE A 162 -12.12 -21.83 -26.26
C PHE A 162 -11.98 -22.69 -25.00
N LYS A 163 -12.12 -24.00 -25.14
CA LYS A 163 -11.79 -24.95 -24.09
C LYS A 163 -10.42 -25.53 -24.35
N VAL A 164 -9.46 -25.23 -23.49
CA VAL A 164 -8.09 -25.76 -23.57
C VAL A 164 -7.85 -26.76 -22.44
N PHE A 165 -6.93 -27.68 -22.66
CA PHE A 165 -6.61 -28.77 -21.75
C PHE A 165 -5.17 -28.62 -21.30
N LEU A 166 -4.99 -28.37 -20.00
CA LEU A 166 -3.67 -28.20 -19.39
C LEU A 166 -3.39 -29.41 -18.49
N SER A 167 -2.33 -30.15 -18.81
CA SER A 167 -1.70 -31.15 -17.93
C SER A 167 -0.70 -30.53 -16.94
N GLU A 168 -0.17 -31.33 -16.02
CA GLU A 168 0.79 -30.93 -14.99
C GLU A 168 2.09 -30.30 -15.55
N ARG A 169 2.48 -30.67 -16.77
CA ARG A 169 3.66 -30.08 -17.43
C ARG A 169 3.45 -28.60 -17.82
N HIS A 170 2.21 -28.16 -17.98
CA HIS A 170 1.85 -26.81 -18.41
C HIS A 170 1.80 -25.84 -17.23
N ILE A 171 2.92 -25.73 -16.52
CA ILE A 171 3.07 -24.84 -15.37
C ILE A 171 2.88 -23.39 -15.84
N LEU A 172 2.02 -22.64 -15.14
CA LEU A 172 1.88 -21.20 -15.33
C LEU A 172 3.03 -20.48 -14.62
N TRP A 173 4.14 -20.25 -15.33
CA TRP A 173 5.25 -19.48 -14.81
C TRP A 173 4.85 -18.01 -14.72
N VAL A 174 4.61 -17.52 -13.51
CA VAL A 174 4.28 -16.11 -13.27
C VAL A 174 5.43 -15.27 -13.82
N VAL A 175 5.15 -14.26 -14.63
CA VAL A 175 6.11 -13.27 -15.13
C VAL A 175 5.90 -11.95 -14.40
N ASP A 176 4.63 -11.54 -14.21
CA ASP A 176 4.25 -10.41 -13.36
C ASP A 176 3.15 -10.82 -12.37
N GLY A 177 3.33 -10.41 -11.11
CA GLY A 177 2.40 -10.70 -10.02
C GLY A 177 2.83 -11.77 -9.02
N GLN A 178 4.12 -12.09 -8.89
CA GLN A 178 4.60 -13.01 -7.84
C GLN A 178 4.12 -12.65 -6.43
N HIS A 179 4.06 -11.36 -6.09
CA HIS A 179 3.58 -10.88 -4.79
C HIS A 179 2.09 -11.15 -4.62
N ARG A 180 1.30 -11.08 -5.71
CA ARG A 180 -0.13 -11.42 -5.72
C ARG A 180 -0.32 -12.93 -5.57
N ARG A 181 0.48 -13.76 -6.26
CA ARG A 181 0.46 -15.23 -6.09
C ARG A 181 0.72 -15.61 -4.63
N TYR A 182 1.79 -15.09 -4.03
CA TYR A 182 2.15 -15.37 -2.64
C TYR A 182 1.13 -14.80 -1.65
N ALA A 183 0.57 -13.63 -1.93
CA ALA A 183 -0.50 -13.04 -1.11
C ALA A 183 -1.78 -13.89 -1.11
N ALA A 184 -2.14 -14.47 -2.26
CA ALA A 184 -3.31 -15.35 -2.37
C ALA A 184 -3.12 -16.62 -1.52
N ASP A 185 -1.94 -17.22 -1.56
CA ASP A 185 -1.57 -18.36 -0.72
C ASP A 185 -1.61 -18.03 0.78
N MET A 186 -1.06 -16.87 1.16
CA MET A 186 -1.11 -16.38 2.55
C MET A 186 -2.55 -16.14 3.02
N ALA A 187 -3.42 -15.61 2.15
CA ALA A 187 -4.84 -15.43 2.45
C ALA A 187 -5.56 -16.77 2.66
N MET A 188 -5.29 -17.77 1.81
CA MET A 188 -5.83 -19.12 1.98
C MET A 188 -5.33 -19.78 3.29
N THR A 189 -4.03 -19.69 3.56
CA THR A 189 -3.40 -20.19 4.78
C THR A 189 -4.01 -19.57 6.03
N PHE A 190 -4.24 -18.25 6.02
CA PHE A 190 -4.93 -17.56 7.12
C PHE A 190 -6.35 -18.11 7.34
N LEU A 191 -7.15 -18.24 6.27
CA LEU A 191 -8.52 -18.74 6.38
C LEU A 191 -8.57 -20.18 6.89
N ASP A 192 -7.68 -21.05 6.40
CA ASP A 192 -7.58 -22.43 6.89
C ASP A 192 -7.19 -22.46 8.38
N GLN A 193 -6.21 -21.68 8.81
CA GLN A 193 -5.78 -21.61 10.22
C GLN A 193 -6.89 -21.11 11.15
N VAL A 194 -7.59 -20.04 10.76
CA VAL A 194 -8.70 -19.47 11.55
C VAL A 194 -9.80 -20.53 11.74
N ARG A 195 -10.19 -21.20 10.66
CA ARG A 195 -11.26 -22.20 10.68
C ARG A 195 -10.89 -23.47 11.45
N GLN A 196 -9.65 -23.93 11.34
CA GLN A 196 -9.20 -25.16 12.01
C GLN A 196 -8.92 -24.95 13.49
N SER A 197 -8.37 -23.80 13.87
CA SER A 197 -7.95 -23.55 15.26
C SER A 197 -8.99 -22.82 16.11
N GLY A 198 -9.97 -22.16 15.50
CA GLY A 198 -10.90 -21.28 16.21
C GLY A 198 -10.24 -20.02 16.78
N LYS A 199 -9.01 -19.68 16.34
CA LYS A 199 -8.24 -18.54 16.83
C LYS A 199 -7.57 -17.79 15.68
N TYR A 200 -7.42 -16.48 15.83
CA TYR A 200 -6.63 -15.69 14.90
C TYR A 200 -5.14 -16.03 15.00
N PRO A 201 -4.40 -16.17 13.89
CA PRO A 201 -2.98 -16.48 13.94
C PRO A 201 -2.16 -15.45 14.74
N GLY A 202 -1.30 -15.95 15.63
CA GLY A 202 -0.35 -15.13 16.39
C GLY A 202 0.96 -14.85 15.65
N LYS A 203 1.35 -15.75 14.73
CA LYS A 203 2.57 -15.70 13.90
C LYS A 203 2.26 -16.20 12.49
N GLY A 204 3.14 -15.93 11.52
CA GLY A 204 2.95 -16.34 10.13
C GLY A 204 1.92 -15.47 9.40
N ALA A 205 0.83 -16.08 8.92
CA ALA A 205 -0.24 -15.46 8.14
C ALA A 205 -1.16 -14.57 8.98
N VAL A 206 -0.60 -13.59 9.68
CA VAL A 206 -1.34 -12.66 10.53
C VAL A 206 -1.96 -11.56 9.65
N LEU A 207 -3.21 -11.77 9.22
CA LEU A 207 -3.97 -10.85 8.35
C LEU A 207 -5.06 -10.04 9.08
N PHE A 208 -5.23 -10.28 10.38
CA PHE A 208 -6.20 -9.60 11.23
C PHE A 208 -5.51 -9.01 12.46
N ALA A 209 -6.04 -7.90 13.00
CA ALA A 209 -5.35 -7.11 14.03
C ALA A 209 -5.25 -7.85 15.38
N GLU A 210 -6.27 -8.64 15.73
CA GLU A 210 -6.44 -9.26 17.06
C GLU A 210 -5.74 -10.62 17.16
N LYS A 211 -4.41 -10.57 17.12
CA LYS A 211 -3.52 -11.74 17.10
C LYS A 211 -3.77 -12.68 18.28
N GLY A 212 -3.95 -13.97 18.01
CA GLY A 212 -4.12 -15.00 19.03
C GLY A 212 -5.48 -15.02 19.73
N ARG A 213 -6.37 -14.05 19.45
CA ARG A 213 -7.71 -14.01 20.04
C ARG A 213 -8.56 -15.18 19.53
N ALA A 214 -9.37 -15.76 20.42
CA ALA A 214 -10.41 -16.70 20.04
C ALA A 214 -11.46 -16.03 19.15
N VAL A 215 -11.83 -16.72 18.09
CA VAL A 215 -12.83 -16.28 17.11
C VAL A 215 -14.21 -16.60 17.68
N THR A 216 -15.10 -15.63 17.71
CA THR A 216 -16.49 -15.84 18.17
C THR A 216 -17.29 -16.65 17.15
N GLU A 217 -18.44 -17.18 17.54
CA GLU A 217 -19.31 -17.95 16.62
C GLU A 217 -19.76 -17.12 15.42
N GLU A 218 -20.13 -15.85 15.65
CA GLU A 218 -20.56 -14.93 14.59
C GLU A 218 -19.43 -14.60 13.61
N GLU A 219 -18.20 -14.44 14.11
CA GLU A 219 -17.03 -14.24 13.24
C GLU A 219 -16.67 -15.51 12.48
N MET A 220 -16.79 -16.68 13.12
CA MET A 220 -16.52 -17.96 12.48
C MET A 220 -17.45 -18.20 11.29
N LEU A 221 -18.71 -17.78 11.39
CA LEU A 221 -19.64 -17.78 10.26
C LEU A 221 -19.08 -16.94 9.08
N VAL A 222 -18.62 -15.72 9.36
CA VAL A 222 -18.04 -14.83 8.34
C VAL A 222 -16.82 -15.49 7.68
N TRP A 223 -15.91 -16.06 8.45
CA TRP A 223 -14.69 -16.69 7.93
C TRP A 223 -14.96 -17.97 7.12
N ASN A 224 -15.95 -18.78 7.52
CA ASN A 224 -16.39 -19.93 6.74
C ASN A 224 -16.95 -19.50 5.38
N GLU A 225 -17.80 -18.47 5.33
CA GLU A 225 -18.34 -17.98 4.07
C GLU A 225 -17.28 -17.29 3.21
N THR A 226 -16.31 -16.62 3.83
CA THR A 226 -15.14 -16.03 3.16
C THR A 226 -14.28 -17.11 2.49
N TYR A 227 -14.09 -18.26 3.15
CA TYR A 227 -13.39 -19.40 2.57
C TYR A 227 -14.13 -20.02 1.39
N GLU A 228 -15.46 -20.19 1.52
CA GLU A 228 -16.29 -20.65 0.42
C GLU A 228 -16.25 -19.67 -0.76
N ALA A 229 -16.16 -18.37 -0.49
CA ALA A 229 -15.97 -17.37 -1.53
C ALA A 229 -14.67 -17.54 -2.30
N ALA A 230 -13.56 -17.71 -1.58
CA ALA A 230 -12.24 -17.93 -2.16
C ALA A 230 -12.16 -19.23 -2.98
N ARG A 231 -12.91 -20.27 -2.57
CA ARG A 231 -12.95 -21.57 -3.24
C ARG A 231 -13.84 -21.58 -4.49
N ALA A 232 -15.01 -20.95 -4.43
CA ALA A 232 -16.08 -21.24 -5.39
C ALA A 232 -16.29 -20.17 -6.48
N TYR A 233 -16.06 -18.88 -6.21
CA TYR A 233 -16.42 -17.83 -7.18
C TYR A 233 -15.51 -16.60 -7.21
N ALA A 234 -14.69 -16.35 -6.18
CA ALA A 234 -13.65 -15.35 -6.31
C ALA A 234 -12.55 -15.90 -7.25
N THR A 235 -12.35 -15.24 -8.38
CA THR A 235 -11.38 -15.66 -9.40
C THR A 235 -10.32 -14.59 -9.67
N LEU A 236 -9.11 -15.04 -9.94
CA LEU A 236 -8.00 -14.25 -10.45
C LEU A 236 -8.04 -14.25 -11.97
N THR A 237 -7.88 -13.07 -12.59
CA THR A 237 -7.70 -12.96 -14.04
C THR A 237 -6.23 -13.21 -14.37
N VAL A 238 -5.98 -14.08 -15.34
CA VAL A 238 -4.63 -14.47 -15.76
C VAL A 238 -4.50 -14.33 -17.27
N GLU A 239 -3.50 -13.56 -17.72
CA GLU A 239 -3.02 -13.56 -19.10
C GLU A 239 -1.85 -14.54 -19.22
N VAL A 240 -1.92 -15.48 -20.16
CA VAL A 240 -0.95 -16.55 -20.34
C VAL A 240 -0.32 -16.43 -21.72
N HIS A 241 0.95 -16.09 -21.76
CA HIS A 241 1.80 -16.18 -22.93
C HIS A 241 2.22 -17.64 -23.18
N LEU A 242 2.52 -17.97 -24.43
CA LEU A 242 2.72 -19.34 -24.88
C LEU A 242 4.09 -19.52 -25.51
N GLY A 243 4.97 -20.25 -24.83
CA GLY A 243 6.27 -20.66 -25.35
C GLY A 243 7.31 -19.54 -25.40
N LEU A 244 7.24 -18.56 -24.47
CA LEU A 244 8.32 -17.56 -24.35
C LEU A 244 9.58 -18.21 -23.79
N ASP A 245 10.74 -17.76 -24.29
CA ASP A 245 12.04 -18.05 -23.69
C ASP A 245 12.35 -17.11 -22.50
N ILE A 246 13.43 -17.40 -21.78
CA ILE A 246 13.83 -16.64 -20.59
C ILE A 246 14.19 -15.18 -20.90
N SER A 247 14.78 -14.90 -22.06
CA SER A 247 15.14 -13.53 -22.45
C SER A 247 13.88 -12.72 -22.73
N GLN A 248 12.90 -13.34 -23.40
CA GLN A 248 11.59 -12.76 -23.66
C GLN A 248 10.80 -12.52 -22.37
N GLU A 249 10.81 -13.48 -21.43
CA GLU A 249 10.16 -13.30 -20.12
C GLU A 249 10.77 -12.12 -19.34
N LYS A 250 12.10 -11.98 -19.33
CA LYS A 250 12.80 -10.84 -18.69
C LYS A 250 12.40 -9.52 -19.32
N GLN A 251 12.34 -9.47 -20.65
CA GLN A 251 11.92 -8.27 -21.37
C GLN A 251 10.47 -7.92 -21.05
N LEU A 252 9.56 -8.89 -21.07
CA LEU A 252 8.16 -8.70 -20.70
C LEU A 252 8.02 -8.20 -19.26
N PHE A 253 8.72 -8.80 -18.30
CA PHE A 253 8.74 -8.35 -16.91
C PHE A 253 9.23 -6.90 -16.79
N HIS A 254 10.34 -6.56 -17.46
CA HIS A 254 10.89 -5.20 -17.47
C HIS A 254 9.87 -4.20 -18.01
N ASP A 255 9.24 -4.50 -19.14
CA ASP A 255 8.35 -3.57 -19.82
C ASP A 255 7.07 -3.31 -19.03
N LEU A 256 6.45 -4.37 -18.48
CA LEU A 256 5.28 -4.25 -17.62
C LEU A 256 5.56 -3.40 -16.36
N ASN A 257 6.77 -3.49 -15.80
CA ASN A 257 7.10 -2.81 -14.55
C ASN A 257 7.71 -1.41 -14.73
N ARG A 258 8.31 -1.11 -15.89
CA ARG A 258 9.01 0.15 -16.14
C ARG A 258 8.27 1.12 -17.05
N LEU A 259 7.55 0.61 -18.06
CA LEU A 259 6.81 1.47 -18.99
C LEU A 259 5.47 1.96 -18.41
N GLY A 260 4.98 1.31 -17.36
CA GLY A 260 3.82 1.78 -16.59
C GLY A 260 4.10 3.08 -15.85
N LYS A 261 3.26 4.10 -16.04
CA LYS A 261 3.32 5.36 -15.28
C LYS A 261 2.78 5.14 -13.87
N LYS A 262 3.58 5.45 -12.85
CA LYS A 262 3.12 5.43 -11.46
C LYS A 262 2.08 6.53 -11.23
N VAL A 263 1.02 6.19 -10.51
CA VAL A 263 0.02 7.16 -10.05
C VAL A 263 0.67 8.13 -9.07
N ASP A 264 0.33 9.41 -9.17
CA ASP A 264 0.78 10.41 -8.20
C ASP A 264 0.27 10.08 -6.78
N ALA A 265 1.07 10.37 -5.77
CA ALA A 265 0.74 10.01 -4.39
C ALA A 265 -0.49 10.75 -3.86
N SER A 266 -0.65 12.05 -4.17
CA SER A 266 -1.83 12.82 -3.74
C SER A 266 -3.09 12.24 -4.35
N LEU A 267 -3.06 11.94 -5.65
CA LEU A 267 -4.19 11.30 -6.35
C LEU A 267 -4.51 9.92 -5.76
N ALA A 268 -3.49 9.12 -5.45
CA ALA A 268 -3.69 7.82 -4.80
C ALA A 268 -4.34 7.95 -3.41
N PHE A 269 -3.93 8.93 -2.59
CA PHE A 269 -4.54 9.19 -1.28
C PHE A 269 -5.96 9.76 -1.37
N GLN A 270 -6.25 10.55 -2.41
CA GLN A 270 -7.59 11.05 -2.66
C GLN A 270 -8.57 9.91 -2.91
N PHE A 271 -8.14 8.87 -3.63
CA PHE A 271 -8.97 7.70 -3.96
C PHE A 271 -8.90 6.58 -2.92
N ASP A 272 -7.91 6.58 -2.02
CA ASP A 272 -7.84 5.62 -0.91
C ASP A 272 -8.92 5.92 0.15
N GLY A 273 -10.11 5.36 -0.09
CA GLY A 273 -11.25 5.42 0.81
C GLY A 273 -11.17 4.46 2.01
N SER A 274 -10.07 3.73 2.21
CA SER A 274 -9.90 2.87 3.39
C SER A 274 -9.06 3.46 4.49
N ASN A 275 -8.24 4.46 4.20
CA ASN A 275 -7.24 4.87 5.15
C ASN A 275 -7.85 5.82 6.21
N PRO A 276 -7.82 5.46 7.50
CA PRO A 276 -8.40 6.32 8.54
C PRO A 276 -7.71 7.69 8.65
N ILE A 277 -6.42 7.82 8.27
CA ILE A 277 -5.73 9.11 8.27
C ILE A 277 -6.24 10.01 7.14
N THR A 278 -6.50 9.48 5.95
CA THR A 278 -7.06 10.28 4.84
C THR A 278 -8.50 10.72 5.16
N HIS A 279 -9.27 9.87 5.86
CA HIS A 279 -10.59 10.23 6.39
C HIS A 279 -10.53 11.35 7.43
N PHE A 280 -9.64 11.24 8.41
CA PHE A 280 -9.41 12.30 9.40
C PHE A 280 -9.06 13.64 8.72
N ILE A 281 -8.16 13.63 7.73
CA ILE A 281 -7.80 14.83 6.98
C ILE A 281 -9.02 15.44 6.27
N LYS A 282 -9.81 14.64 5.56
CA LYS A 282 -10.96 15.13 4.80
C LYS A 282 -12.08 15.64 5.71
N ARG A 283 -12.43 14.87 6.75
CA ARG A 283 -13.54 15.18 7.65
C ARG A 283 -13.18 16.29 8.63
N ASN A 284 -12.07 16.13 9.34
CA ASN A 284 -11.75 16.98 10.48
C ASN A 284 -10.89 18.18 10.07
N LEU A 285 -9.85 17.99 9.25
CA LEU A 285 -8.98 19.12 8.88
C LEU A 285 -9.62 20.00 7.81
N ALA A 286 -10.07 19.40 6.71
CA ALA A 286 -10.72 20.14 5.62
C ALA A 286 -12.16 20.55 5.99
N GLY A 287 -12.93 19.67 6.61
CA GLY A 287 -14.32 19.94 6.99
C GLY A 287 -14.45 20.85 8.21
N ASP A 288 -13.95 20.41 9.37
CA ASP A 288 -14.18 21.14 10.63
C ASP A 288 -13.26 22.37 10.78
N LEU A 289 -11.97 22.26 10.43
CA LEU A 289 -11.00 23.37 10.55
C LEU A 289 -10.87 24.24 9.30
N GLY A 290 -11.52 23.88 8.19
CA GLY A 290 -11.48 24.67 6.95
C GLY A 290 -10.11 24.74 6.28
N ILE A 291 -9.20 23.81 6.56
CA ILE A 291 -7.86 23.79 5.94
C ILE A 291 -7.99 23.48 4.45
N ALA A 292 -7.55 24.40 3.60
CA ALA A 292 -7.52 24.21 2.15
C ALA A 292 -6.48 23.15 1.75
N ILE A 293 -6.86 22.21 0.89
CA ILE A 293 -6.01 21.10 0.44
C ILE A 293 -5.80 21.18 -1.07
N THR A 294 -4.55 20.96 -1.51
CA THR A 294 -4.17 20.85 -2.93
C THR A 294 -3.45 19.53 -3.21
N GLU A 295 -3.47 19.09 -4.47
CA GLU A 295 -2.76 17.89 -4.92
C GLU A 295 -1.30 18.19 -5.28
N SER A 296 -1.03 19.40 -5.74
CA SER A 296 0.26 19.84 -6.28
C SER A 296 0.89 20.94 -5.44
N GLU A 297 2.20 20.87 -5.25
CA GLU A 297 2.97 21.91 -4.61
C GLU A 297 3.28 23.06 -5.59
N ALA A 298 3.14 24.30 -5.13
CA ALA A 298 3.60 25.48 -5.87
C ALA A 298 5.13 25.46 -6.00
N LYS A 299 5.64 25.63 -7.22
CA LYS A 299 7.09 25.66 -7.48
C LYS A 299 7.74 26.92 -6.94
N ASP A 300 7.04 28.04 -7.06
CA ASP A 300 7.43 29.32 -6.48
C ASP A 300 6.56 29.61 -5.25
N TRP A 301 7.18 30.08 -4.17
CA TRP A 301 6.47 30.46 -2.95
C TRP A 301 5.64 31.72 -3.13
N ALA A 302 5.93 32.54 -4.15
CA ALA A 302 5.08 33.68 -4.49
C ALA A 302 3.69 33.25 -5.02
N GLU A 303 3.58 32.02 -5.53
CA GLU A 303 2.33 31.40 -6.02
C GLU A 303 1.64 30.54 -4.95
N ASP A 304 2.19 30.48 -3.73
CA ASP A 304 1.60 29.73 -2.63
C ASP A 304 0.27 30.36 -2.22
N THR A 305 -0.81 29.59 -2.35
CA THR A 305 -2.16 30.02 -2.00
C THR A 305 -2.46 29.89 -0.51
N GLY A 306 -1.56 29.26 0.25
CA GLY A 306 -1.79 28.85 1.65
C GLY A 306 -2.41 27.46 1.77
N ALA A 307 -2.80 26.83 0.67
CA ALA A 307 -3.30 25.46 0.68
C ALA A 307 -2.18 24.45 0.98
N LEU A 308 -2.50 23.42 1.78
CA LEU A 308 -1.56 22.37 2.14
C LEU A 308 -1.64 21.20 1.17
N VAL A 309 -0.48 20.66 0.79
CA VAL A 309 -0.42 19.52 -0.12
C VAL A 309 -0.88 18.25 0.59
N LEU A 310 -1.82 17.50 0.01
CA LEU A 310 -2.41 16.30 0.62
C LEU A 310 -1.34 15.27 1.05
N LYS A 311 -0.35 15.03 0.19
CA LYS A 311 0.78 14.13 0.50
C LYS A 311 1.53 14.54 1.78
N ASP A 312 1.70 15.83 2.02
CA ASP A 312 2.40 16.34 3.20
C ASP A 312 1.52 16.23 4.44
N LEU A 313 0.23 16.57 4.33
CA LEU A 313 -0.74 16.34 5.41
C LEU A 313 -0.78 14.87 5.84
N VAL A 314 -0.78 13.95 4.88
CA VAL A 314 -0.70 12.52 5.13
C VAL A 314 0.57 12.16 5.89
N GLY A 315 1.73 12.72 5.51
CA GLY A 315 3.00 12.50 6.19
C GLY A 315 3.05 13.08 7.61
N VAL A 316 2.50 14.27 7.82
CA VAL A 316 2.41 14.93 9.14
C VAL A 316 1.52 14.10 10.07
N ASN A 317 0.31 13.75 9.62
CA ASN A 317 -0.62 12.98 10.43
C ASN A 317 -0.15 11.54 10.66
N ALA A 318 0.57 10.92 9.72
CA ALA A 318 1.21 9.62 9.96
C ALA A 318 2.23 9.67 11.11
N ILE A 319 2.95 10.79 11.28
CA ILE A 319 3.83 10.98 12.44
C ILE A 319 3.01 11.19 13.71
N ALA A 320 2.01 12.08 13.67
CA ALA A 320 1.18 12.39 14.84
C ALA A 320 0.46 11.16 15.39
N PHE A 321 -0.06 10.30 14.52
CA PHE A 321 -0.78 9.09 14.91
C PHE A 321 0.12 7.89 15.16
N LEU A 322 1.15 7.65 14.34
CA LEU A 322 1.87 6.37 14.29
C LEU A 322 3.38 6.49 14.51
N ASN A 323 3.92 7.71 14.60
CA ASN A 323 5.36 7.98 14.60
C ASN A 323 6.08 7.34 13.38
N LYS A 324 5.44 7.41 12.21
CA LYS A 324 5.96 6.88 10.94
C LYS A 324 5.84 7.94 9.84
N GLY A 325 6.79 7.93 8.91
CA GLY A 325 6.72 8.80 7.72
C GLY A 325 5.71 8.36 6.64
N ASN A 326 4.89 7.34 6.92
CA ASN A 326 3.87 6.83 6.00
C ASN A 326 2.70 6.20 6.76
N ILE A 327 1.57 6.03 6.06
CA ILE A 327 0.31 5.51 6.61
C ILE A 327 0.23 3.99 6.66
N ALA A 328 1.34 3.27 6.46
CA ALA A 328 1.32 1.81 6.48
C ALA A 328 1.02 1.27 7.90
N GLY A 329 -0.05 0.49 7.98
CA GLY A 329 -0.55 -0.07 9.24
C GLY A 329 -1.49 0.85 10.01
N ALA A 330 -1.93 1.97 9.41
CA ALA A 330 -3.04 2.74 9.95
C ALA A 330 -4.34 1.92 9.88
N THR A 331 -4.99 1.70 11.02
CA THR A 331 -6.31 1.04 11.12
C THR A 331 -7.21 1.88 12.02
N PRO A 332 -8.54 1.82 11.85
CA PRO A 332 -9.47 2.57 12.69
C PRO A 332 -9.22 2.35 14.18
N ALA A 333 -8.98 1.10 14.59
CA ALA A 333 -8.68 0.75 15.98
C ALA A 333 -7.43 1.44 16.58
N VAL A 334 -6.47 1.87 15.74
CA VAL A 334 -5.28 2.61 16.18
C VAL A 334 -5.49 4.12 16.09
N ILE A 335 -6.23 4.59 15.08
CA ILE A 335 -6.40 6.02 14.79
C ILE A 335 -7.52 6.64 15.62
N GLU A 336 -8.72 6.03 15.65
CA GLU A 336 -9.91 6.59 16.32
C GLU A 336 -9.63 6.97 17.79
N PRO A 337 -8.95 6.16 18.62
CA PRO A 337 -8.66 6.53 20.01
C PRO A 337 -7.69 7.71 20.17
N ARG A 338 -6.96 8.08 19.11
CA ARG A 338 -5.94 9.14 19.10
C ARG A 338 -6.43 10.43 18.46
N GLU A 339 -7.62 10.43 17.85
CA GLU A 339 -8.11 11.56 17.04
C GLU A 339 -8.22 12.85 17.83
N SER A 340 -8.68 12.81 19.09
CA SER A 340 -8.86 13.99 19.92
C SER A 340 -7.56 14.77 20.12
N ALA A 341 -6.48 14.09 20.55
CA ALA A 341 -5.19 14.73 20.79
C ALA A 341 -4.57 15.32 19.50
N VAL A 342 -4.74 14.62 18.36
CA VAL A 342 -4.26 15.13 17.07
C VAL A 342 -5.11 16.31 16.58
N MET A 343 -6.42 16.32 16.88
CA MET A 343 -7.30 17.44 16.58
C MET A 343 -6.96 18.68 17.41
N GLU A 344 -6.61 18.52 18.69
CA GLU A 344 -6.13 19.61 19.55
C GLU A 344 -4.85 20.24 19.00
N LEU A 345 -3.89 19.43 18.52
CA LEU A 345 -2.71 19.94 17.82
C LEU A 345 -3.11 20.83 16.64
N TRP A 346 -3.94 20.33 15.73
CA TRP A 346 -4.31 21.09 14.53
C TRP A 346 -5.09 22.36 14.85
N SER A 347 -5.92 22.33 15.89
CA SER A 347 -6.66 23.50 16.37
C SER A 347 -5.72 24.62 16.83
N ARG A 348 -4.53 24.28 17.37
CA ARG A 348 -3.49 25.26 17.70
C ARG A 348 -2.63 25.66 16.51
N VAL A 349 -2.35 24.73 15.59
CA VAL A 349 -1.55 25.03 14.38
C VAL A 349 -2.23 26.09 13.51
N VAL A 350 -3.56 26.05 13.38
CA VAL A 350 -4.30 27.07 12.60
C VAL A 350 -4.27 28.47 13.23
N GLU A 351 -3.92 28.58 14.52
CA GLU A 351 -3.76 29.84 15.23
C GLU A 351 -2.37 30.46 15.03
N ILE A 352 -1.40 29.73 14.44
CA ILE A 352 -0.06 30.26 14.18
C ILE A 352 -0.16 31.45 13.20
N PRO A 353 0.47 32.61 13.51
CA PRO A 353 0.43 33.78 12.64
C PRO A 353 0.85 33.48 11.20
N ASN A 354 0.02 33.93 10.25
CA ASN A 354 0.18 33.76 8.80
C ASN A 354 0.10 32.30 8.29
N PHE A 355 -0.16 31.32 9.14
CA PHE A 355 -0.36 29.94 8.71
C PHE A 355 -1.59 29.82 7.79
N ALA A 356 -1.48 28.97 6.76
CA ALA A 356 -2.51 28.75 5.73
C ALA A 356 -3.03 30.02 5.03
N SER A 357 -2.31 31.14 5.12
CA SER A 357 -2.64 32.40 4.43
C SER A 357 -2.00 32.46 3.04
N ASN A 358 -2.45 33.40 2.20
CA ASN A 358 -1.79 33.64 0.91
C ASN A 358 -0.29 33.93 1.11
N ARG A 359 0.57 33.23 0.36
CA ARG A 359 2.03 33.26 0.47
C ARG A 359 2.55 32.88 1.87
N ALA A 360 1.88 31.94 2.55
CA ALA A 360 2.23 31.51 3.90
C ALA A 360 3.69 31.07 4.01
N LYS A 361 4.23 30.34 3.02
CA LYS A 361 5.63 29.88 3.03
C LYS A 361 6.65 31.02 3.12
N GLU A 362 6.35 32.20 2.59
CA GLU A 362 7.24 33.37 2.72
C GLU A 362 7.07 34.12 4.04
N LYS A 363 5.94 33.93 4.74
CA LYS A 363 5.61 34.67 5.96
C LYS A 363 5.96 33.91 7.23
N THR A 364 5.90 32.58 7.20
CA THR A 364 6.14 31.75 8.37
C THR A 364 6.82 30.44 7.99
N VAL A 365 7.75 29.99 8.83
CA VAL A 365 8.37 28.68 8.67
C VAL A 365 7.40 27.54 8.96
N ALA A 366 6.32 27.80 9.71
CA ALA A 366 5.29 26.79 10.03
C ALA A 366 4.53 26.28 8.79
N ALA A 367 4.53 27.04 7.69
CA ALA A 367 3.96 26.61 6.41
C ALA A 367 4.82 25.56 5.68
N GLN A 368 6.05 25.31 6.14
CA GLN A 368 6.89 24.25 5.59
C GLN A 368 6.54 22.89 6.23
N PRO A 369 6.32 21.82 5.45
CA PRO A 369 5.88 20.53 5.98
C PRO A 369 6.80 19.92 7.03
N VAL A 370 8.10 20.20 7.00
CA VAL A 370 9.05 19.66 7.98
C VAL A 370 8.83 20.22 9.39
N VAL A 371 8.37 21.46 9.51
CA VAL A 371 8.02 22.07 10.81
C VAL A 371 6.74 21.44 11.34
N LEU A 372 5.73 21.24 10.49
CA LEU A 372 4.51 20.52 10.88
C LEU A 372 4.80 19.08 11.33
N LYS A 373 5.77 18.40 10.69
CA LYS A 373 6.25 17.08 11.13
C LYS A 373 6.91 17.12 12.51
N ALA A 374 7.61 18.21 12.84
CA ALA A 374 8.19 18.41 14.16
C ALA A 374 7.11 18.57 15.25
N LEU A 375 6.07 19.36 14.98
CA LEU A 375 4.90 19.51 15.87
C LEU A 375 4.13 18.21 16.07
N ALA A 376 3.91 17.48 14.98
CA ALA A 376 3.33 16.14 15.02
C ALA A 376 4.18 15.16 15.84
N LYS A 377 5.51 15.26 15.76
CA LYS A 377 6.42 14.43 16.55
C LYS A 377 6.30 14.71 18.05
N LEU A 378 6.21 15.97 18.45
CA LEU A 378 5.99 16.35 19.85
C LEU A 378 4.66 15.82 20.38
N THR A 379 3.60 15.96 19.58
CA THR A 379 2.28 15.43 19.92
C THR A 379 2.32 13.92 20.15
N TYR A 380 2.97 13.17 19.27
CA TYR A 380 3.13 11.73 19.46
C TYR A 380 3.96 11.41 20.72
N ASP A 381 5.09 12.10 20.90
CA ASP A 381 6.02 11.84 22.00
C ASP A 381 5.36 12.04 23.38
N LEU A 382 4.50 13.04 23.50
CA LEU A 382 3.81 13.36 24.75
C LEU A 382 2.55 12.51 24.96
N ASN A 383 1.83 12.13 23.91
CA ASN A 383 0.56 11.39 24.08
C ASN A 383 0.71 9.87 23.96
N PHE A 384 1.52 9.38 23.02
CA PHE A 384 1.43 7.99 22.54
C PHE A 384 2.75 7.21 22.61
N SER A 385 3.86 7.86 22.95
CA SER A 385 5.15 7.19 23.12
C SER A 385 5.14 6.30 24.36
N ASN A 386 5.71 5.10 24.23
CA ASN A 386 5.96 4.23 25.38
C ASN A 386 7.01 4.80 26.35
N ARG A 387 7.73 5.85 25.94
CA ARG A 387 8.75 6.55 26.73
C ARG A 387 8.29 7.96 27.14
N ARG A 388 6.97 8.20 27.18
CA ARG A 388 6.44 9.50 27.61
C ARG A 388 6.72 9.69 29.11
N PRO A 389 7.07 10.91 29.56
CA PRO A 389 7.27 11.20 30.97
C PRO A 389 5.98 10.99 31.78
N GLU A 390 6.09 10.83 33.10
CA GLU A 390 4.91 10.66 33.97
C GLU A 390 3.96 11.86 33.90
N ASN A 391 4.49 13.07 33.78
CA ASN A 391 3.72 14.31 33.63
C ASN A 391 3.45 14.69 32.16
N ALA A 392 3.41 13.72 31.24
CA ALA A 392 3.28 14.01 29.81
C ALA A 392 2.01 14.76 29.43
N ASP A 393 0.90 14.53 30.13
CA ASP A 393 -0.37 15.22 29.86
C ASP A 393 -0.25 16.72 30.18
N GLU A 394 0.42 17.09 31.27
CA GLU A 394 0.73 18.49 31.62
C GLU A 394 1.66 19.14 30.59
N LEU A 395 2.72 18.41 30.21
CA LEU A 395 3.66 18.86 29.19
C LEU A 395 3.00 19.02 27.81
N PHE A 396 2.00 18.21 27.49
CA PHE A 396 1.23 18.35 26.26
C PHE A 396 0.38 19.63 26.29
N GLN A 397 -0.25 19.95 27.41
CA GLN A 397 -0.98 21.22 27.56
C GLN A 397 -0.04 22.44 27.53
N GLN A 398 1.15 22.34 28.14
CA GLN A 398 2.21 23.36 27.99
C GLN A 398 2.64 23.52 26.53
N PHE A 399 2.80 22.41 25.80
CA PHE A 399 3.12 22.43 24.38
C PHE A 399 2.04 23.14 23.54
N LEU A 400 0.77 22.79 23.76
CA LEU A 400 -0.36 23.38 23.03
C LEU A 400 -0.54 24.87 23.34
N SER A 401 -0.46 25.25 24.62
CA SER A 401 -0.60 26.65 25.03
C SER A 401 0.56 27.52 24.58
N GLY A 402 1.78 26.98 24.55
CA GLY A 402 2.96 27.70 24.11
C GLY A 402 3.10 27.83 22.59
N LEU A 403 2.33 27.06 21.79
CA LEU A 403 2.50 26.99 20.34
C LEU A 403 2.40 28.37 19.67
N THR A 404 1.46 29.21 20.11
CA THR A 404 1.27 30.57 19.58
C THR A 404 2.32 31.57 20.04
N GLU A 405 3.06 31.24 21.10
CA GLU A 405 4.14 32.09 21.66
C GLU A 405 5.49 31.86 20.96
N VAL A 406 5.64 30.75 20.22
CA VAL A 406 6.84 30.49 19.43
C VAL A 406 6.86 31.39 18.21
N ASP A 407 7.94 32.16 18.05
CA ASP A 407 8.15 32.96 16.85
C ASP A 407 8.52 32.08 15.65
N PHE A 408 7.53 31.77 14.81
CA PHE A 408 7.69 31.05 13.55
C PHE A 408 8.06 31.97 12.36
N SER A 409 8.47 33.20 12.59
CA SER A 409 8.98 34.07 11.52
C SER A 409 10.31 33.55 10.95
N HIS A 410 10.59 33.88 9.69
CA HIS A 410 11.88 33.58 9.06
C HIS A 410 13.05 34.33 9.70
N SER A 411 12.78 35.42 10.42
CA SER A 411 13.78 36.23 11.12
C SER A 411 14.21 35.66 12.48
N ASN A 412 13.49 34.67 13.02
CA ASN A 412 13.88 34.09 14.31
C ASN A 412 15.21 33.33 14.17
N PRO A 413 16.28 33.77 14.86
CA PRO A 413 17.62 33.19 14.73
C PRO A 413 17.69 31.72 15.18
N MET A 414 16.74 31.26 16.00
CA MET A 414 16.63 29.85 16.42
C MET A 414 16.61 28.90 15.21
N TRP A 415 15.90 29.26 14.13
CA TRP A 415 15.77 28.39 12.96
C TRP A 415 17.07 28.27 12.17
N ASN A 416 17.96 29.27 12.24
CA ASN A 416 19.25 29.30 11.56
C ASN A 416 20.42 28.97 12.50
N TYR A 417 20.18 28.31 13.64
CA TYR A 417 21.19 28.07 14.69
C TYR A 417 22.56 27.57 14.18
N TYR A 418 22.57 26.58 13.30
CA TYR A 418 23.80 26.00 12.75
C TYR A 418 24.52 26.91 11.73
N GLY A 419 23.83 27.91 11.19
CA GLY A 419 24.41 28.95 10.34
C GLY A 419 25.00 30.13 11.11
N LEU A 420 24.78 30.20 12.44
CA LEU A 420 25.29 31.25 13.32
C LEU A 420 26.60 30.81 13.98
N SER A 421 27.51 31.77 14.15
CA SER A 421 28.70 31.65 14.99
C SER A 421 28.33 31.62 16.48
N GLU A 422 29.28 31.22 17.33
CA GLU A 422 29.07 31.17 18.79
C GLU A 422 28.69 32.54 19.38
N GLY A 423 29.33 33.62 18.91
CA GLY A 423 29.00 34.99 19.31
C GLY A 423 27.58 35.39 18.91
N GLU A 424 27.19 35.13 17.65
CA GLU A 424 25.84 35.44 17.17
C GLU A 424 24.76 34.65 17.91
N ARG A 425 25.04 33.42 18.33
CA ARG A 425 24.12 32.61 19.16
C ARG A 425 23.90 33.22 20.54
N LEU A 426 24.95 33.75 21.16
CA LEU A 426 24.89 34.43 22.45
C LEU A 426 24.10 35.73 22.34
N ASP A 427 24.40 36.55 21.33
CA ASP A 427 23.72 37.82 21.09
C ASP A 427 22.22 37.63 20.76
N ALA A 428 21.88 36.52 20.09
CA ALA A 428 20.52 36.12 19.78
C ALA A 428 19.75 35.48 20.95
N GLY A 429 20.37 35.35 22.13
CA GLY A 429 19.73 34.74 23.31
C GLY A 429 19.48 33.24 23.19
N LEU A 430 20.22 32.52 22.33
CA LEU A 430 20.06 31.08 22.10
C LEU A 430 20.86 30.23 23.11
N SER A 431 21.21 30.81 24.26
CA SER A 431 21.91 30.15 25.34
C SER A 431 21.14 28.93 25.84
N GLY A 432 21.83 27.79 25.96
CA GLY A 432 21.25 26.52 26.39
C GLY A 432 20.56 25.69 25.30
N LEU A 433 20.30 26.25 24.11
CA LEU A 433 19.73 25.48 22.99
C LEU A 433 20.64 24.33 22.55
N ALA A 434 21.96 24.52 22.63
CA ALA A 434 22.95 23.47 22.33
C ALA A 434 22.70 22.16 23.08
N ALA A 435 22.20 22.21 24.32
CA ALA A 435 21.92 21.03 25.13
C ALA A 435 20.77 20.16 24.58
N TYR A 436 19.94 20.71 23.70
CA TYR A 436 18.84 20.02 23.03
C TYR A 436 19.26 19.44 21.67
N LEU A 437 20.32 20.00 21.05
CA LEU A 437 20.68 19.76 19.66
C LEU A 437 21.90 18.83 19.50
N PRO A 438 22.04 18.09 18.38
CA PRO A 438 23.22 17.27 18.09
C PRO A 438 24.53 18.04 18.19
N ASP A 439 25.54 17.40 18.81
CA ASP A 439 26.89 17.93 18.90
C ASP A 439 27.47 18.14 17.51
N ASP A 440 28.27 19.20 17.35
CA ASP A 440 28.83 19.59 16.06
C ASP A 440 29.67 18.47 15.40
N LEU A 441 30.20 17.51 16.18
CA LEU A 441 31.05 16.42 15.69
C LEU A 441 30.29 15.19 15.17
N SER A 442 29.00 15.03 15.49
CA SER A 442 28.23 13.83 15.11
C SER A 442 26.76 14.15 14.81
N GLY A 443 26.39 14.10 13.52
CA GLY A 443 25.01 14.30 13.07
C GLY A 443 24.92 14.95 11.70
N ASN A 444 23.74 14.86 11.05
CA ASN A 444 23.46 15.62 9.84
C ASN A 444 23.33 17.11 10.23
N ARG A 445 24.28 17.94 9.77
CA ARG A 445 24.34 19.40 10.04
C ARG A 445 23.42 20.22 9.14
N ASP A 446 22.92 19.63 8.07
CA ASP A 446 22.14 20.32 7.05
C ASP A 446 20.65 20.28 7.37
N VAL A 447 20.26 21.06 8.38
CA VAL A 447 18.86 21.28 8.76
C VAL A 447 18.17 22.17 7.71
N GLY A 448 18.93 23.10 7.13
CA GLY A 448 18.48 24.12 6.21
C GLY A 448 19.39 25.35 6.27
N SER A 449 19.08 26.35 5.46
CA SER A 449 19.82 27.61 5.44
C SER A 449 18.94 28.79 5.05
N MET A 450 19.40 29.99 5.40
CA MET A 450 18.82 31.24 4.93
C MET A 450 19.10 31.43 3.44
N GLN A 451 18.03 31.59 2.65
CA GLN A 451 18.09 31.91 1.22
C GLN A 451 17.40 33.26 1.01
N GLY A 452 18.19 34.32 0.89
CA GLY A 452 17.68 35.70 0.95
C GLY A 452 17.12 35.98 2.35
N SER A 453 15.85 36.38 2.43
CA SER A 453 15.14 36.67 3.68
C SER A 453 14.36 35.46 4.24
N TYR A 454 14.47 34.29 3.62
CA TYR A 454 13.66 33.12 3.97
C TYR A 454 14.51 31.98 4.51
N MET A 455 14.10 31.43 5.64
CA MET A 455 14.66 30.18 6.15
C MET A 455 14.08 29.02 5.36
N ARG A 456 14.93 28.25 4.68
CA ARG A 456 14.52 27.06 3.92
C ARG A 456 15.13 25.81 4.50
N PHE A 457 14.29 24.87 4.89
CA PHE A 457 14.74 23.59 5.41
C PHE A 457 15.06 22.58 4.30
N GLY A 458 15.98 21.67 4.57
CA GLY A 458 16.41 20.66 3.62
C GLY A 458 15.32 19.63 3.27
N SER A 459 15.50 18.93 2.15
CA SER A 459 14.53 17.93 1.66
C SER A 459 14.54 16.60 2.45
N LYS A 460 15.56 16.36 3.27
CA LYS A 460 15.70 15.15 4.10
C LYS A 460 14.90 15.26 5.40
N HIS A 461 13.57 15.40 5.29
CA HIS A 461 12.73 15.73 6.44
C HIS A 461 12.92 14.76 7.63
N ASN A 462 13.16 13.47 7.39
CA ASN A 462 13.32 12.46 8.45
C ASN A 462 14.51 12.73 9.39
N ASP A 463 15.57 13.36 8.89
CA ASP A 463 16.73 13.72 9.69
C ASP A 463 16.52 15.08 10.40
N ILE A 464 15.71 15.94 9.79
CA ILE A 464 15.56 17.36 10.12
C ILE A 464 14.45 17.59 11.16
N PHE A 465 13.25 17.03 10.96
CA PHE A 465 12.11 17.28 11.86
C PHE A 465 12.39 16.92 13.33
N PRO A 466 13.20 15.89 13.68
CA PRO A 466 13.52 15.62 15.08
C PRO A 466 14.32 16.77 15.71
N ILE A 467 15.23 17.39 14.95
CA ILE A 467 16.05 18.52 15.42
C ILE A 467 15.17 19.74 15.62
N LEU A 468 14.27 20.03 14.66
CA LEU A 468 13.31 21.13 14.79
C LEU A 468 12.35 20.93 15.98
N ALA A 469 11.96 19.68 16.27
CA ALA A 469 11.15 19.37 17.45
C ALA A 469 11.91 19.70 18.74
N ASP A 470 13.23 19.48 18.79
CA ASP A 470 14.07 19.83 19.94
C ASP A 470 14.28 21.34 20.08
N MET A 471 14.38 22.09 18.98
CA MET A 471 14.36 23.56 19.01
C MET A 471 13.05 24.08 19.63
N ILE A 472 11.91 23.50 19.25
CA ILE A 472 10.61 23.86 19.80
C ILE A 472 10.49 23.45 21.27
N ARG A 473 11.04 22.29 21.68
CA ARG A 473 11.14 21.91 23.09
C ARG A 473 11.88 22.97 23.91
N TRP A 474 13.03 23.41 23.43
CA TRP A 474 13.82 24.44 24.10
C TRP A 474 13.03 25.75 24.21
N ALA A 475 12.43 26.21 23.11
CA ALA A 475 11.63 27.44 23.10
C ALA A 475 10.47 27.41 24.12
N LEU A 476 9.87 26.23 24.29
CA LEU A 476 8.74 26.01 25.19
C LEU A 476 9.14 25.52 26.58
N LYS A 477 10.44 25.38 26.88
CA LYS A 477 10.97 24.84 28.14
C LYS A 477 10.42 23.44 28.46
N LEU A 478 10.22 22.62 27.44
CA LEU A 478 9.87 21.21 27.57
C LEU A 478 11.14 20.37 27.82
N PRO A 479 11.06 19.20 28.48
CA PRO A 479 12.22 18.36 28.74
C PRO A 479 12.96 17.96 27.46
N SER A 480 14.29 17.94 27.54
CA SER A 480 15.16 17.46 26.45
C SER A 480 15.03 15.95 26.28
N ARG A 481 15.06 15.47 25.03
CA ARG A 481 15.15 14.02 24.74
C ARG A 481 16.50 13.41 25.13
N ARG A 482 17.49 14.25 25.43
CA ARG A 482 18.87 13.85 25.76
C ARG A 482 19.10 13.75 27.26
N ASP A 483 18.18 14.26 28.08
CA ASP A 483 18.25 14.09 29.52
C ASP A 483 17.89 12.64 29.88
N ASN A 484 18.92 11.87 30.25
CA ASN A 484 18.78 10.49 30.71
C ASN A 484 17.98 10.35 32.02
N SER A 485 17.62 11.45 32.69
CA SER A 485 16.77 11.46 33.89
C SER A 485 15.28 11.20 33.60
N VAL A 486 14.85 11.24 32.33
CA VAL A 486 13.47 11.00 31.90
C VAL A 486 13.28 9.58 31.31
N LEU A 487 14.33 8.75 31.33
CA LEU A 487 14.36 7.40 30.73
C LEU A 487 14.48 6.25 31.75
N LEU A 488 14.15 6.49 33.03
CA LEU A 488 14.04 5.44 34.05
C LEU A 488 12.58 5.16 34.42
#